data_AF-A0A2V6VEF0-F1
#
_entry.id   AF-A0A2V6VEF0-F1
#
_cell.length_a   1.000
_cell.length_b   1.000
_cell.length_c   1.000
_cell.angle_alpha   90.00
_cell.angle_beta   90.00
_cell.angle_gamma   90.00
#
_symmetry.space_group_name_H-M   'P 1'
#
loop_
_entity.id
_entity.type
_entity.pdbx_description
1 polymer ?
#
loop_
_entity_poly.entity_id
_entity_poly.type
_entity_poly.pdbx_seq_one_letter_code
_entity_poly.pdbx_strand_id
1 'polypeptide(L)' 'MALTYASAIVWNAEIADETLWAKLRHHFSNPELVELGFFIALTLGQQRWIKTLGIGHREVLADTSTGLAPSVEARGGV' A
#
# COMPACT_ATOMS: atom_id res chain seq x y z
N MET A 1 -11.38 7.04 -5.05
CA MET A 1 -12.13 6.30 -4.01
C MET A 1 -11.20 5.47 -3.17
N ALA A 2 -10.53 4.45 -3.72
CA ALA A 2 -9.58 3.61 -2.98
C ALA A 2 -8.44 4.40 -2.30
N LEU A 3 -7.85 5.40 -2.98
CA LEU A 3 -6.83 6.26 -2.37
C LEU A 3 -7.40 7.13 -1.22
N THR A 4 -8.64 7.61 -1.37
CA THR A 4 -9.34 8.34 -0.30
C THR A 4 -9.65 7.43 0.88
N TYR A 5 -10.01 6.17 0.62
CA TYR A 5 -10.19 5.15 1.65
C TYR A 5 -8.89 4.83 2.39
N ALA A 6 -7.76 4.78 1.67
CA ALA A 6 -6.44 4.66 2.29
C ALA A 6 -6.14 5.85 3.21
N SER A 7 -6.41 7.08 2.78
CA SER A 7 -6.27 8.26 3.64
C SER A 7 -7.17 8.20 4.88
N ALA A 8 -8.39 7.69 4.74
CA ALA A 8 -9.30 7.53 5.87
C ALA A 8 -8.76 6.55 6.91
N ILE A 9 -8.23 5.40 6.45
CA ILE A 9 -7.62 4.37 7.32
C ILE A 9 -6.36 4.90 8.03
N VAL A 10 -5.51 5.65 7.33
CA VAL A 10 -4.20 6.06 7.87
C VAL A 10 -4.28 7.29 8.76
N TRP A 11 -5.12 8.26 8.41
CA TRP A 11 -5.04 9.60 8.98
C TRP A 11 -6.27 10.02 9.77
N ASN A 12 -7.47 9.79 9.24
CA ASN A 12 -8.70 10.24 9.87
C ASN A 12 -9.91 9.44 9.36
N ALA A 13 -10.52 8.65 10.25
CA ALA A 13 -11.67 7.84 9.92
C ALA A 13 -12.88 8.65 9.42
N GLU A 14 -13.03 9.91 9.84
CA GLU A 14 -14.12 10.80 9.43
C GLU A 14 -14.09 11.15 7.92
N ILE A 15 -12.98 10.91 7.23
CA ILE A 15 -12.89 11.04 5.76
C ILE A 15 -13.79 10.01 5.07
N ALA A 16 -14.05 8.87 5.71
CA ALA A 16 -14.95 7.83 5.20
C ALA A 16 -16.41 8.17 5.52
N ASP A 17 -16.87 9.26 4.92
CA ASP A 17 -18.27 9.68 4.97
C ASP A 17 -19.19 8.77 4.12
N GLU A 18 -20.50 8.99 4.23
CA GLU A 18 -21.48 8.19 3.48
C GLU A 18 -21.33 8.32 1.96
N THR A 19 -20.83 9.46 1.47
CA THR A 19 -20.61 9.68 0.04
C THR A 19 -19.47 8.78 -0.47
N LEU A 20 -18.38 8.69 0.29
CA LEU A 20 -17.27 7.79 -0.02
C LEU A 20 -17.70 6.34 0.08
N TRP A 21 -18.44 5.97 1.12
CA TRP A 21 -18.93 4.62 1.29
C TRP A 21 -19.88 4.17 0.19
N ALA A 22 -20.80 5.03 -0.26
CA ALA A 22 -21.69 4.74 -1.38
C ALA A 22 -20.91 4.49 -2.68
N LYS A 23 -19.90 5.34 -2.93
CA LYS A 23 -18.96 5.21 -4.04
C LYS A 23 -18.17 3.90 -3.98
N LEU A 24 -17.62 3.56 -2.83
CA LEU A 24 -16.86 2.32 -2.62
C LEU A 24 -17.72 1.08 -2.88
N ARG A 25 -18.93 1.03 -2.31
CA ARG A 25 -19.87 -0.09 -2.48
C ARG A 25 -20.40 -0.23 -3.91
N HIS A 26 -20.31 0.81 -4.74
CA HIS A 26 -20.65 0.73 -6.16
C HIS A 26 -19.60 -0.05 -6.97
N HIS A 27 -18.33 -0.03 -6.55
CA HIS A 27 -17.23 -0.65 -7.28
C HIS A 27 -16.72 -1.95 -6.65
N PHE A 28 -16.94 -2.12 -5.35
CA PHE A 28 -16.44 -3.26 -4.59
C PHE A 28 -17.57 -3.86 -3.77
N SER A 29 -17.60 -5.19 -3.73
CA SER A 29 -18.39 -5.95 -2.78
C SER A 29 -17.85 -5.77 -1.34
N ASN A 30 -18.67 -6.10 -0.34
CA ASN A 30 -18.23 -6.01 1.05
C ASN A 30 -16.96 -6.86 1.35
N PRO A 31 -16.82 -8.11 0.85
CA PRO A 31 -15.58 -8.87 1.03
C PRO A 31 -14.36 -8.16 0.41
N GLU A 32 -14.47 -7.64 -0.80
CA GLU A 32 -13.37 -6.91 -1.47
C GLU A 32 -12.98 -5.64 -0.70
N LEU A 33 -13.96 -4.92 -0.13
CA LEU A 33 -13.66 -3.75 0.72
C LEU A 33 -12.92 -4.13 2.00
N VAL A 34 -13.28 -5.26 2.61
CA VAL A 34 -12.57 -5.79 3.78
C VAL A 34 -11.13 -6.15 3.41
N GLU A 35 -10.94 -6.91 2.33
CA GLU A 35 -9.61 -7.29 1.85
C GLU A 35 -8.75 -6.06 1.52
N LEU A 36 -9.31 -5.09 0.78
CA LEU A 36 -8.65 -3.83 0.46
C LEU A 36 -8.26 -3.05 1.73
N GLY A 37 -9.16 -2.96 2.70
CA GLY A 37 -8.91 -2.28 3.98
C GLY A 37 -7.76 -2.92 4.76
N PHE A 38 -7.75 -4.26 4.86
CA PHE A 38 -6.66 -4.99 5.51
C PHE A 38 -5.33 -4.83 4.77
N PHE A 39 -5.33 -4.93 3.44
CA PHE A 39 -4.14 -4.74 2.63
C PHE A 39 -3.52 -3.35 2.84
N ILE A 40 -4.35 -2.30 2.83
CA ILE A 40 -3.93 -0.92 3.11
C ILE A 40 -3.33 -0.81 4.50
N ALA A 41 -4.05 -1.27 5.54
CA ALA A 41 -3.62 -1.14 6.93
C ALA A 41 -2.30 -1.87 7.20
N LEU A 42 -2.15 -3.10 6.69
CA LEU A 42 -0.94 -3.90 6.85
C LEU A 42 0.26 -3.24 6.16
N THR A 43 0.10 -2.85 4.90
CA THR A 43 1.19 -2.27 4.10
C THR A 43 1.67 -0.94 4.68
N LEU A 44 0.75 -0.07 5.06
CA LEU A 44 1.09 1.23 5.66
C LEU A 44 1.66 1.09 7.08
N GLY A 45 1.17 0.13 7.85
CA GLY A 45 1.75 -0.23 9.16
C GLY A 45 3.21 -0.66 9.03
N GLN A 46 3.52 -1.52 8.06
CA GLN A 46 4.90 -1.94 7.75
C GLN A 46 5.78 -0.75 7.37
N GLN A 47 5.33 0.11 6.43
CA GLN A 47 6.10 1.28 6.03
C GLN A 47 6.34 2.26 7.18
N ARG A 48 5.34 2.46 8.05
CA ARG A 48 5.47 3.32 9.23
C ARG A 48 6.48 2.76 10.23
N TRP A 49 6.45 1.47 10.47
CA TRP A 49 7.41 0.80 11.36
C TRP A 49 8.85 0.90 10.84
N ILE A 50 9.08 0.63 9.54
CA ILE A 50 10.39 0.79 8.88
C ILE A 50 10.90 2.23 9.07
N LYS A 51 10.03 3.22 8.82
CA LYS A 51 10.37 4.64 9.00
C LYS A 51 10.72 4.98 10.46
N THR A 52 10.00 4.42 11.44
CA THR A 52 10.30 4.60 12.86
C THR A 52 11.69 4.09 13.24
N LEU A 53 12.17 3.04 12.57
CA LEU A 53 13.52 2.50 12.78
C LEU A 53 14.61 3.24 12.00
N GLY A 54 14.26 4.19 11.12
CA GLY A 54 15.23 4.91 10.29
C GLY A 54 15.87 4.06 9.19
N ILE A 55 15.27 2.91 8.85
CA ILE A 55 15.81 1.96 7.88
C ILE A 55 15.70 2.55 6.46
N GLY A 56 16.83 2.63 5.77
CA GLY A 56 16.96 3.07 4.39
C GLY A 56 16.62 2.00 3.35
N HIS A 57 16.54 2.42 2.09
CA HIS A 57 16.30 1.49 0.99
C HIS A 57 17.45 0.47 0.91
N ARG A 58 17.10 -0.83 0.90
CA ARG A 58 18.03 -1.98 0.86
C ARG A 58 18.98 -2.09 2.06
N GLU A 59 18.70 -1.44 3.18
CA GLU A 59 19.51 -1.64 4.39
C GLU A 59 19.21 -2.99 5.06
N VAL A 60 18.00 -3.51 4.86
CA VAL A 60 17.56 -4.83 5.32
C VAL A 60 17.26 -5.73 4.10
N LEU A 61 17.72 -6.98 4.15
CA LEU A 61 17.61 -7.96 3.05
C LEU A 61 18.19 -7.47 1.70
N ALA A 62 19.30 -6.71 1.77
CA ALA A 62 19.98 -6.07 0.64
C ALA A 62 20.32 -7.01 -0.53
N ASP A 63 20.48 -8.30 -0.25
CA ASP A 63 20.86 -9.34 -1.21
C ASP A 63 19.66 -9.91 -2.00
N THR A 64 18.45 -9.47 -1.69
CA THR A 64 17.22 -9.97 -2.35
C THR A 64 16.81 -9.04 -3.49
N SER A 65 16.43 -9.61 -4.64
CA SER A 65 15.85 -8.87 -5.77
C SER A 65 14.32 -8.75 -5.72
N THR A 66 13.68 -9.32 -4.69
CA THR A 66 12.22 -9.32 -4.51
C THR A 66 11.68 -7.89 -4.43
N GLY A 67 10.66 -7.60 -5.24
CA GLY A 67 10.03 -6.28 -5.29
C GLY A 67 10.76 -5.24 -6.15
N LEU A 68 11.90 -5.57 -6.75
CA LEU A 68 12.53 -4.74 -7.77
C LEU A 68 11.87 -4.96 -9.12
N ALA A 69 11.75 -3.88 -9.91
CA ALA A 69 11.50 -4.02 -11.33
C ALA A 69 12.65 -4.82 -11.99
N PRO A 70 12.38 -5.60 -13.05
CA PRO A 70 13.45 -6.26 -13.79
C PRO A 70 14.48 -5.22 -14.25
N SER A 71 15.76 -5.47 -14.00
CA SER A 71 16.82 -4.58 -14.48
C SER A 71 16.90 -4.63 -16.01
N VAL A 72 16.92 -3.46 -16.65
CA VAL A 72 17.11 -3.30 -18.11
C VAL A 72 18.50 -3.77 -18.57
N GLU A 73 19.42 -4.01 -17.65
CA GLU A 73 20.80 -4.43 -17.91
C GLU A 73 20.94 -5.83 -18.53
N ALA A 74 19.87 -6.62 -18.62
CA ALA A 74 19.89 -7.90 -19.34
C ALA A 74 19.92 -7.78 -20.89
N ARG A 75 19.91 -6.57 -21.46
CA ARG A 75 19.92 -6.34 -22.93
C ARG A 75 21.08 -5.46 -23.44
N GLY A 76 22.25 -5.54 -22.83
CA GLY A 76 23.38 -4.71 -23.26
C GLY A 76 24.75 -5.28 -22.91
N GLY A 77 24.99 -6.55 -23.20
CA GLY A 77 26.33 -7.14 -23.19
C GLY A 77 26.75 -7.52 -24.60
N VAL A 78 27.51 -6.64 -25.25
CA VAL A 78 28.45 -6.96 -26.34
C VAL A 78 29.81 -6.44 -25.91
#